data_AF-A0A7R9YQF6-F1
#
_entry.id   AF-A0A7R9YQF6-F1
#
_cell.length_a   1.000
_cell.length_b   1.000
_cell.length_c   1.000
_cell.angle_alpha   90.00
_cell.angle_beta   90.00
_cell.angle_gamma   90.00
#
_symmetry.space_group_name_H-M   'P 1'
#
loop_
_entity.id
_entity.type
_entity.pdbx_description
1 polymer ?
#
loop_
_entity_poly.entity_id
_entity_poly.type
_entity_poly.pdbx_seq_one_letter_code
_entity_poly.pdbx_strand_id
1 'polypeptide(L)'
;LFGGAGSSAKPASRWLVVRSGSLHICSGATRADLFPERRVPLGDVTQVAYGTDAPWPAGSDGSALHAPAVRFAICARRWPSPLRFVGGDVSEVRLFALGLQSLMSAGINSPYLTLSRMLWDGARASTDDAAAAWGW
;
A
#
# COMPACT_ATOMS: atom_id res chain seq x y z
N LEU A 1 -19.72 14.04 26.47
CA LEU A 1 -18.28 13.67 26.38
C LEU A 1 -18.19 12.40 25.54
N PHE A 2 -18.07 12.54 24.22
CA PHE A 2 -18.04 11.39 23.31
C PHE A 2 -16.67 10.69 23.40
N GLY A 3 -16.61 9.59 24.14
CA GLY A 3 -15.54 8.61 24.04
C GLY A 3 -15.71 7.80 22.77
N GLY A 4 -15.22 8.34 21.65
CA GLY A 4 -15.06 7.57 20.41
C GLY A 4 -13.92 6.59 20.60
N ALA A 5 -14.25 5.34 20.95
CA ALA A 5 -13.31 4.23 20.89
C ALA A 5 -12.73 4.19 19.47
N GLY A 6 -11.49 4.66 19.32
CA GLY A 6 -10.74 4.51 18.09
C GLY A 6 -10.62 3.03 17.81
N SER A 7 -11.40 2.54 16.84
CA SER A 7 -11.24 1.20 16.29
C SER A 7 -9.81 1.10 15.78
N SER A 8 -8.95 0.47 16.57
CA SER A 8 -7.63 0.04 16.15
C SER A 8 -7.88 -1.07 15.13
N ALA A 9 -8.10 -0.69 13.87
CA ALA A 9 -8.21 -1.62 12.78
C ALA A 9 -6.92 -2.43 12.76
N LYS A 10 -7.00 -3.72 13.10
CA LYS A 10 -5.85 -4.63 13.06
C LYS A 10 -5.24 -4.57 11.65
N PRO A 11 -3.91 -4.53 11.53
CA PRO A 11 -3.27 -4.55 10.22
C PRO A 11 -3.75 -5.77 9.44
N ALA A 12 -4.30 -5.52 8.26
CA ALA A 12 -4.92 -6.56 7.45
C ALA A 12 -4.00 -6.90 6.28
N SER A 13 -3.82 -8.20 6.01
CA SER A 13 -3.06 -8.63 4.83
C SER A 13 -3.75 -8.14 3.56
N ARG A 14 -2.96 -7.57 2.65
CA ARG A 14 -3.40 -7.03 1.37
C ARG A 14 -2.45 -7.48 0.27
N TRP A 15 -3.01 -7.72 -0.90
CA TRP A 15 -2.25 -8.00 -2.10
C TRP A 15 -2.03 -6.70 -2.85
N LEU A 16 -0.78 -6.46 -3.22
CA LEU A 16 -0.41 -5.39 -4.12
C LEU A 16 -0.20 -5.99 -5.51
N VAL A 17 -1.00 -5.54 -6.48
CA VAL A 17 -1.02 -6.10 -7.83
C VAL A 17 -0.86 -4.96 -8.83
N VAL A 18 0.20 -4.99 -9.63
CA VAL A 18 0.39 -4.00 -10.69
C VAL A 18 -0.11 -4.57 -12.02
N ARG A 19 -1.12 -3.92 -12.60
CA ARG A 19 -1.78 -4.32 -13.86
C ARG A 19 -2.24 -3.11 -14.64
N SER A 20 -2.05 -3.11 -15.96
CA SER A 20 -2.63 -2.11 -16.88
C SER A 20 -2.33 -0.66 -16.46
N GLY A 21 -1.08 -0.39 -16.08
CA GLY A 21 -0.65 0.94 -15.67
C GLY A 21 -1.26 1.42 -14.34
N SER A 22 -1.78 0.51 -13.52
CA SER A 22 -2.34 0.81 -12.20
C SER A 22 -1.82 -0.16 -11.14
N LEU A 23 -1.58 0.35 -9.95
CA LEU A 23 -1.44 -0.44 -8.73
C LEU A 23 -2.83 -0.70 -8.15
N HIS A 24 -3.15 -1.97 -7.94
CA HIS A 24 -4.35 -2.43 -7.26
C HIS A 24 -3.98 -2.93 -5.88
N ILE A 25 -4.80 -2.57 -4.91
CA ILE A 25 -4.70 -3.07 -3.55
C ILE A 25 -5.93 -3.92 -3.31
N CYS A 26 -5.70 -5.22 -3.11
CA CYS A 26 -6.74 -6.22 -3.09
C CYS A 26 -6.78 -6.93 -1.73
N SER A 27 -7.97 -7.34 -1.30
CA SER A 27 -8.13 -8.39 -0.30
C SER A 27 -8.28 -9.75 -0.96
N GLY A 28 -8.12 -10.82 -0.16
CA GLY A 28 -8.20 -12.20 -0.65
C GLY A 28 -7.23 -13.09 0.10
N ALA A 29 -7.63 -14.35 0.34
CA ALA A 29 -6.75 -15.35 0.93
C ALA A 29 -5.71 -15.86 -0.08
N THR A 30 -6.14 -16.01 -1.34
CA THR A 30 -5.35 -16.58 -2.44
C THR A 30 -5.33 -15.65 -3.65
N ARG A 31 -4.45 -15.94 -4.62
CA ARG A 31 -4.39 -15.22 -5.90
C ARG A 31 -5.65 -15.43 -6.77
N ALA A 32 -6.38 -16.53 -6.58
CA ALA A 32 -7.62 -16.79 -7.32
C ALA A 32 -8.79 -15.93 -6.81
N ASP A 33 -8.71 -15.46 -5.56
CA ASP A 33 -9.80 -14.79 -4.85
C ASP A 33 -9.46 -13.33 -4.55
N LEU A 34 -8.87 -12.63 -5.52
CA LEU A 34 -8.45 -11.24 -5.33
C LEU A 34 -9.61 -10.29 -5.60
N PHE A 35 -10.02 -9.57 -4.57
CA PHE A 35 -11.04 -8.54 -4.62
C PHE A 35 -10.37 -7.16 -4.59
N PRO A 36 -10.40 -6.38 -5.69
CA PRO A 36 -9.77 -5.06 -5.72
C PRO A 36 -10.54 -4.09 -4.81
N GLU A 37 -9.87 -3.58 -3.78
CA GLU A 37 -10.45 -2.59 -2.86
C GLU A 37 -10.12 -1.18 -3.31
N ARG A 38 -8.89 -0.98 -3.79
CA ARG A 38 -8.40 0.34 -4.22
C ARG A 38 -7.53 0.24 -5.46
N ARG A 39 -7.56 1.30 -6.25
CA ARG A 39 -6.77 1.44 -7.47
C ARG A 39 -6.04 2.78 -7.46
N VAL A 40 -4.74 2.73 -7.72
CA VAL A 40 -3.87 3.90 -7.85
C VAL A 40 -3.25 3.86 -9.25
N PRO A 41 -3.62 4.77 -10.16
CA PRO A 41 -2.95 4.89 -11.45
C PRO A 41 -1.45 5.11 -11.22
N LEU A 42 -0.58 4.40 -11.94
CA LEU A 42 0.87 4.57 -11.78
C LEU A 42 1.32 6.00 -12.10
N GLY A 43 0.63 6.66 -13.05
CA GLY A 43 0.83 8.07 -13.34
C GLY A 43 0.46 9.01 -12.19
N ASP A 44 -0.31 8.57 -11.19
CA ASP A 44 -0.61 9.36 -9.99
C ASP A 44 0.40 9.12 -8.85
N VAL A 45 1.20 8.06 -8.93
CA VAL A 45 2.24 7.78 -7.93
C VAL A 45 3.36 8.80 -8.10
N THR A 46 3.69 9.51 -7.02
CA THR A 46 4.74 10.53 -7.00
C THR A 46 6.04 10.01 -6.40
N GLN A 47 5.94 9.08 -5.46
CA GLN A 47 7.08 8.55 -4.75
C GLN A 47 6.79 7.12 -4.27
N VAL A 48 7.83 6.29 -4.35
CA VAL A 48 7.87 4.97 -3.76
C VAL A 48 9.09 4.92 -2.87
N ALA A 49 8.89 4.63 -1.59
CA ALA A 49 9.95 4.59 -0.59
C ALA A 49 9.87 3.27 0.19
N TYR A 50 11.02 2.77 0.64
CA TYR A 50 11.10 1.54 1.41
C TYR A 50 12.21 1.66 2.45
N GLY A 51 12.24 0.77 3.44
CA GLY A 51 13.28 0.83 4.46
C GLY A 51 13.10 2.01 5.41
N THR A 52 14.22 2.64 5.77
CA THR A 52 14.27 3.87 6.57
C THR A 52 13.71 5.09 5.84
N ASP A 53 13.64 5.04 4.51
CA ASP A 53 13.15 6.16 3.69
C ASP A 53 11.62 6.19 3.61
N ALA A 54 10.95 5.11 4.02
CA ALA A 54 9.50 5.03 4.03
C ALA A 54 8.92 5.93 5.13
N PRO A 55 8.12 6.97 4.79
CA PRO A 55 7.54 7.87 5.79
C PRO A 55 6.59 7.09 6.72
N TRP A 56 6.97 6.98 7.99
CA TRP A 56 6.22 6.21 8.99
C TRP A 56 5.85 7.09 10.19
N PRO A 57 4.69 6.91 10.84
CA PRO A 57 4.34 7.70 12.01
C PRO A 57 5.28 7.41 13.17
N ALA A 58 5.76 8.48 13.84
CA ALA A 58 6.59 8.37 15.02
C ALA A 58 5.90 7.51 16.11
N GLY A 59 6.66 6.65 16.78
CA GLY A 59 6.15 5.77 17.85
C GLY A 59 5.56 4.44 17.37
N SER A 60 5.50 4.19 16.05
CA SER A 60 5.09 2.88 15.51
C SER A 60 6.21 1.83 15.51
N ASP A 61 7.42 2.21 15.93
CA ASP A 61 8.62 1.36 15.92
C ASP A 61 8.61 0.28 17.01
N GLY A 62 7.63 0.31 17.93
CA GLY A 62 7.56 -0.57 19.10
C GLY A 62 7.09 -2.00 18.84
N SER A 63 6.62 -2.32 17.62
CA SER A 63 6.26 -3.68 17.23
C SER A 63 7.29 -4.23 16.24
N ALA A 64 7.76 -5.47 16.47
CA ALA A 64 8.65 -6.17 15.54
C ALA A 64 8.08 -6.26 14.11
N LEU A 65 6.76 -6.14 13.98
CA LEU A 65 6.04 -6.06 12.71
C LEU A 65 6.32 -4.77 11.92
N HIS A 66 6.99 -3.77 12.49
CA HIS A 66 7.31 -2.53 11.80
C HIS A 66 8.81 -2.31 11.70
N ALA A 67 9.66 -3.34 11.70
CA ALA A 67 11.10 -3.13 11.51
C ALA A 67 11.36 -2.28 10.24
N PRO A 68 12.22 -1.23 10.29
CA PRO A 68 12.41 -0.32 9.16
C PRO A 68 12.69 -1.04 7.84
N ALA A 69 13.47 -2.12 7.86
CA ALA A 69 13.87 -2.88 6.68
C ALA A 69 12.70 -3.48 5.87
N VAL A 70 11.54 -3.70 6.49
CA VAL A 70 10.34 -4.27 5.82
C VAL A 70 9.25 -3.23 5.57
N ARG A 71 9.53 -1.94 5.80
CA ARG A 71 8.59 -0.85 5.53
C ARG A 71 8.56 -0.52 4.05
N PHE A 72 7.36 -0.25 3.56
CA PHE A 72 7.10 0.17 2.21
C PHE A 72 6.04 1.26 2.22
N ALA A 73 6.24 2.31 1.43
CA ALA A 73 5.33 3.43 1.34
C ALA A 73 5.17 3.94 -0.09
N ILE A 74 3.94 4.31 -0.43
CA ILE A 74 3.58 4.89 -1.72
C ILE A 74 2.90 6.23 -1.48
N CYS A 75 3.45 7.29 -2.06
CA CYS A 75 2.80 8.59 -2.13
C CYS A 75 2.14 8.74 -3.50
N ALA A 76 0.91 9.24 -3.53
CA ALA A 76 0.17 9.48 -4.75
C ALA A 76 -0.50 10.85 -4.72
N ARG A 77 -0.59 11.54 -5.85
CA ARG A 77 -1.14 12.90 -5.97
C ARG A 77 -2.55 13.05 -5.40
N ARG A 78 -3.38 12.03 -5.60
CA ARG A 78 -4.80 12.06 -5.21
C ARG A 78 -5.05 11.64 -3.76
N TRP A 79 -3.99 11.39 -2.99
CA TRP A 79 -4.09 10.80 -1.66
C TRP A 79 -3.44 11.73 -0.63
N PRO A 80 -4.16 12.12 0.43
CA PRO A 80 -3.65 13.07 1.42
C PRO A 80 -2.56 12.46 2.32
N SER A 81 -2.49 11.13 2.42
CA SER A 81 -1.54 10.40 3.24
C SER A 81 -0.82 9.32 2.46
N PRO A 82 0.46 9.02 2.78
CA PRO A 82 1.17 7.89 2.20
C PRO A 82 0.46 6.58 2.53
N LEU A 83 0.33 5.74 1.51
CA LEU A 83 -0.05 4.34 1.64
C LEU A 83 1.10 3.57 2.28
N ARG A 84 0.87 2.93 3.42
CA ARG A 84 1.91 2.28 4.21
C ARG A 84 1.67 0.77 4.29
N PHE A 85 2.73 0.01 4.05
CA PHE A 85 2.72 -1.43 4.07
C PHE A 85 3.95 -1.97 4.76
N VAL A 86 3.81 -3.19 5.27
CA VAL A 86 4.90 -4.00 5.80
C VAL A 86 4.95 -5.29 4.98
N GLY A 87 6.07 -5.56 4.32
CA GLY A 87 6.24 -6.82 3.61
C GLY A 87 6.58 -7.98 4.54
N GLY A 88 6.44 -9.21 4.04
CA GLY A 88 6.82 -10.40 4.79
C GLY A 88 8.34 -10.56 4.93
N ASP A 89 9.10 -9.98 4.00
CA ASP A 89 10.55 -10.07 3.91
C ASP A 89 11.17 -8.81 3.25
N VAL A 90 12.44 -8.53 3.57
CA VAL A 90 13.18 -7.37 3.06
C VAL A 90 13.41 -7.46 1.56
N SER A 91 13.73 -8.65 1.03
CA SER A 91 13.90 -8.86 -0.41
C SER A 91 12.58 -8.66 -1.15
N GLU A 92 11.45 -9.12 -0.61
CA GLU A 92 10.12 -8.90 -1.20
C GLU A 92 9.81 -7.40 -1.33
N VAL A 93 10.00 -6.64 -0.24
CA VAL A 93 9.79 -5.19 -0.20
C VAL A 93 10.67 -4.47 -1.22
N ARG A 94 11.96 -4.82 -1.26
CA ARG A 94 12.92 -4.19 -2.17
C ARG A 94 12.62 -4.52 -3.63
N LEU A 95 12.34 -5.78 -3.96
CA LEU A 95 12.00 -6.19 -5.33
C LEU A 95 10.71 -5.53 -5.80
N PHE A 96 9.70 -5.45 -4.92
CA PHE A 96 8.45 -4.78 -5.24
C PHE A 96 8.65 -3.28 -5.48
N ALA A 97 9.38 -2.60 -4.59
CA ALA A 97 9.65 -1.16 -4.71
C ALA A 97 10.44 -0.84 -5.98
N LEU A 98 11.52 -1.57 -6.26
CA LEU A 98 12.32 -1.38 -7.48
C LEU A 98 11.52 -1.69 -8.75
N GLY A 99 10.69 -2.74 -8.71
CA GLY A 99 9.78 -3.06 -9.80
C GLY A 99 8.78 -1.95 -10.07
N LEU A 100 8.14 -1.42 -9.03
CA LEU A 100 7.17 -0.33 -9.16
C LEU A 100 7.82 0.96 -9.67
N GLN A 101 9.00 1.33 -9.14
CA GLN A 101 9.77 2.49 -9.61
C GLN A 101 10.15 2.34 -11.09
N SER A 102 10.62 1.15 -11.50
CA SER A 102 10.96 0.88 -12.90
C SER A 102 9.75 1.03 -13.82
N LEU A 103 8.56 0.60 -13.39
CA LEU A 103 7.32 0.76 -14.16
C LEU A 103 6.89 2.22 -14.28
N MET A 104 7.04 3.00 -13.21
CA MET A 104 6.79 4.44 -13.23
C MET A 104 7.73 5.15 -14.21
N SER A 105 9.02 4.80 -14.21
CA SER A 105 10.02 5.42 -15.10
C SER A 105 9.87 4.99 -16.56
N ALA A 106 9.49 3.73 -16.81
CA ALA A 106 9.44 3.18 -18.16
C ALA A 106 8.09 3.41 -18.87
N GLY A 107 7.05 3.86 -18.16
CA GLY A 107 5.71 4.02 -18.73
C GLY A 107 5.09 2.71 -19.24
N ILE A 108 5.59 1.56 -18.75
CA ILE A 108 5.24 0.24 -19.28
C ILE A 108 3.85 -0.19 -18.79
N ASN A 109 2.93 -0.39 -19.73
CA ASN A 109 1.66 -1.08 -19.50
C ASN A 109 1.83 -2.59 -19.59
N SER A 110 2.34 -3.21 -18.53
CA SER A 110 2.43 -4.67 -18.48
C SER A 110 1.13 -5.32 -17.97
N PRO A 111 0.73 -6.47 -18.54
CA PRO A 111 -0.49 -7.17 -18.14
C PRO A 111 -0.42 -7.73 -16.71
N TYR A 112 0.74 -8.18 -16.22
CA TYR A 112 0.97 -8.57 -14.82
C TYR A 112 2.48 -8.57 -14.56
N LEU A 113 2.99 -7.56 -13.85
CA LEU A 113 4.45 -7.48 -13.66
C LEU A 113 4.90 -7.74 -12.22
N THR A 114 4.06 -7.47 -11.22
CA THR A 114 4.43 -7.74 -9.82
C THR A 114 3.21 -7.99 -8.95
N LEU A 115 3.28 -9.06 -8.14
CA LEU A 115 2.28 -9.46 -7.16
C LEU A 115 2.99 -9.77 -5.84
N SER A 116 2.70 -8.99 -4.81
CA SER A 116 3.30 -9.14 -3.48
C SER A 116 2.21 -9.07 -2.42
N ARG A 117 2.37 -9.82 -1.33
CA ARG A 117 1.40 -9.84 -0.23
C ARG A 117 2.00 -9.07 0.94
N MET A 118 1.44 -7.90 1.24
CA MET A 118 1.94 -7.02 2.29
C MET A 118 0.86 -6.75 3.34
N LEU A 119 1.26 -6.59 4.58
CA LEU A 119 0.37 -6.12 5.65
C LEU A 119 0.13 -4.63 5.45
N TRP A 120 -1.12 -4.24 5.26
CA TRP A 120 -1.49 -2.83 5.26
C TRP A 120 -1.71 -2.41 6.72
N ASP A 121 -0.96 -1.41 7.16
CA ASP A 121 -1.05 -0.75 8.47
C ASP A 121 -2.41 -0.06 8.79
N GLY A 122 -3.39 -0.01 7.88
CA GLY A 122 -4.75 0.52 8.05
C GLY A 122 -4.93 1.95 8.58
N ALA A 123 -3.88 2.60 9.12
CA ALA A 123 -4.00 3.78 9.93
C ALA A 123 -4.12 5.04 9.06
N ARG A 124 -5.38 5.47 8.88
CA ARG A 124 -5.82 6.78 8.35
C ARG A 124 -5.84 6.96 6.82
N ALA A 125 -6.52 6.08 6.12
CA ALA A 125 -7.53 6.62 5.20
C ALA A 125 -8.83 6.55 5.99
N SER A 126 -9.36 7.69 6.46
CA SER A 126 -10.65 7.66 7.14
C SER A 126 -11.65 6.97 6.22
N THR A 127 -12.59 6.27 6.83
CA THR A 127 -13.72 5.61 6.19
C THR A 127 -14.52 6.53 5.25
N ASP A 128 -14.27 7.84 5.27
CA ASP A 128 -14.91 8.82 4.38
C ASP A 128 -14.34 8.82 2.94
N ASP A 129 -13.07 8.45 2.73
CA ASP A 129 -12.48 8.45 1.37
C ASP A 129 -12.88 7.23 0.53
N ALA A 130 -13.37 6.16 1.17
CA ALA A 130 -13.84 4.97 0.44
C ALA A 130 -15.22 5.21 -0.22
N ALA A 131 -16.05 6.09 0.36
CA ALA A 131 -17.35 6.45 -0.19
C ALA A 131 -17.24 7.51 -1.30
N ALA A 132 -16.28 8.45 -1.22
CA ALA A 132 -16.12 9.51 -2.22
C ALA A 132 -15.44 9.04 -3.53
N ALA A 133 -14.71 7.92 -3.52
CA ALA A 133 -14.02 7.39 -4.70
C ALA A 133 -14.91 6.61 -5.68
N TRP A 134 -16.15 6.30 -5.30
CA TRP A 134 -17.10 5.54 -6.10
C TRP A 134 -18.43 6.28 -6.13
N GLY A 135 -18.51 7.29 -6.99
CA GLY A 135 -19.75 8.03 -7.23
C GLY A 135 -20.93 7.09 -7.46
N TRP A 136 -21.81 7.06 -6.47
CA TRP A 136 -23.26 6.94 -6.59
C TRP A 136 -23.84 8.25 -6.06
#